data_AF-A0A242MQ10-F1
#
_entry.id   AF-A0A242MQ10-F1
#
_cell.length_a   1.000
_cell.length_b   1.000
_cell.length_c   1.000
_cell.angle_alpha   90.00
_cell.angle_beta   90.00
_cell.angle_gamma   90.00
#
_symmetry.space_group_name_H-M   'P 1'
#
loop_
_entity.id
_entity.type
_entity.pdbx_description
1 polymer ?
#
loop_
_entity_poly.entity_id
_entity_poly.type
_entity_poly.pdbx_seq_one_letter_code
_entity_poly.pdbx_strand_id
1 'polypeptide(L)'
;MTQSSNADSDPLADDNFSVDEPPTPAPKKRGTRAASTKASAKSAAPKEPRPPRAAPRSDFRIAEQPSFVLHSYPYRETSLILDVFSRDHGRVALVAKGAKRPHSALRGVLQTFQPLGLSWTGKGEVRTLTQAEWVGGMLPLAGDALLCGFYVNELLVKFCAREDAHPALFNHYVLTLSRLAHGEPALYALRSFERVLLRETGYAMALNKTITRQPVVAGQKYVFDPERGVREASDDVPSQWPVIAGQTLLDMEKDEYSRPQTAAQSKTLMRFLLNVYLGGTPLATRQILIDLQNL
;
A
#
# COMPACT_ATOMS: atom_id res chain seq x y z
N MET A 1 -0.54 -13.61 75.73
CA MET A 1 0.15 -12.44 75.17
C MET A 1 -0.56 -12.10 73.87
N THR A 2 -1.64 -11.33 74.00
CA THR A 2 -1.68 -9.87 73.76
C THR A 2 -1.76 -9.60 72.26
N GLN A 3 -2.96 -9.32 71.74
CA GLN A 3 -3.58 -7.97 71.70
C GLN A 3 -2.82 -7.08 70.72
N SER A 4 -3.40 -6.27 69.86
CA SER A 4 -4.77 -5.77 69.67
C SER A 4 -4.66 -4.79 68.47
N SER A 5 -5.63 -4.74 67.55
CA SER A 5 -6.75 -3.76 67.52
C SER A 5 -6.27 -2.37 67.03
N ASN A 6 -6.98 -1.55 66.24
CA ASN A 6 -8.40 -1.26 65.99
C ASN A 6 -8.46 -0.59 64.59
N ALA A 7 -9.46 -0.69 63.70
CA ALA A 7 -10.92 -0.57 63.81
C ALA A 7 -11.41 0.83 64.23
N ASP A 8 -11.86 1.66 63.29
CA ASP A 8 -12.84 2.74 63.45
C ASP A 8 -12.92 3.53 62.11
N SER A 9 -14.02 4.06 61.60
CA SER A 9 -15.47 3.89 61.76
C SER A 9 -16.15 4.79 60.71
N ASP A 10 -17.38 4.42 60.34
CA ASP A 10 -18.48 5.10 59.60
C ASP A 10 -18.65 6.63 59.86
N PRO A 11 -19.54 7.45 59.18
CA PRO A 11 -20.84 7.07 58.59
C PRO A 11 -21.37 7.85 57.34
N LEU A 12 -22.52 7.35 56.88
CA LEU A 12 -23.66 7.91 56.12
C LEU A 12 -23.98 9.44 56.22
N ALA A 13 -24.55 10.01 55.15
CA ALA A 13 -25.80 10.81 55.07
C ALA A 13 -25.82 11.61 53.73
N ASP A 14 -26.75 11.31 52.82
CA ASP A 14 -28.03 12.02 52.64
C ASP A 14 -27.90 13.54 52.49
N ASP A 15 -28.14 14.05 51.28
CA ASP A 15 -29.12 15.15 51.17
C ASP A 15 -29.84 15.18 49.82
N ASN A 16 -31.12 15.43 49.97
CA ASN A 16 -32.24 15.36 49.04
C ASN A 16 -32.57 16.79 48.56
N PHE A 17 -33.15 16.96 47.36
CA PHE A 17 -34.08 18.03 46.90
C PHE A 17 -34.00 18.16 45.37
N SER A 18 -34.92 17.58 44.58
CA SER A 18 -36.32 17.96 44.30
C SER A 18 -36.46 19.29 43.55
N VAL A 19 -36.68 19.26 42.22
CA VAL A 19 -37.95 19.47 41.47
C VAL A 19 -38.29 20.95 41.22
N ASP A 20 -38.35 21.36 39.95
CA ASP A 20 -39.56 22.05 39.42
C ASP A 20 -39.53 22.22 37.89
N GLU A 21 -40.59 21.73 37.26
CA GLU A 21 -41.10 21.97 35.90
C GLU A 21 -42.63 22.03 36.05
N PRO A 22 -43.46 22.54 35.12
CA PRO A 22 -43.47 23.77 34.31
C PRO A 22 -44.69 24.65 34.73
N PRO A 23 -45.22 25.56 33.88
CA PRO A 23 -46.46 25.14 33.20
C PRO A 23 -46.69 25.70 31.78
N THR A 24 -47.50 24.96 31.02
CA THR A 24 -48.21 25.36 29.79
C THR A 24 -49.40 26.28 30.11
N PRO A 25 -49.91 27.05 29.13
CA PRO A 25 -51.32 26.83 28.77
C PRO A 25 -51.65 26.97 27.27
N ALA A 26 -52.68 26.25 26.84
CA ALA A 26 -53.43 26.42 25.58
C ALA A 26 -54.87 26.87 25.94
N PRO A 27 -55.89 26.88 25.04
CA PRO A 27 -56.00 27.17 23.59
C PRO A 27 -57.15 28.18 23.29
N LYS A 28 -57.25 28.82 22.09
CA LYS A 28 -58.55 29.31 21.56
C LYS A 28 -58.67 29.39 20.01
N LYS A 29 -59.65 28.59 19.53
CA LYS A 29 -60.74 28.84 18.55
C LYS A 29 -60.50 29.34 17.10
N ARG A 30 -60.87 28.44 16.18
CA ARG A 30 -61.64 28.55 14.91
C ARG A 30 -62.22 29.93 14.52
N GLY A 31 -62.01 30.30 13.27
CA GLY A 31 -62.82 31.26 12.50
C GLY A 31 -62.74 30.96 10.99
N THR A 32 -63.87 30.56 10.41
CA THR A 32 -64.14 30.38 8.97
C THR A 32 -64.30 31.73 8.25
N ARG A 33 -63.73 31.92 7.06
CA ARG A 33 -64.39 32.68 5.99
C ARG A 33 -63.81 32.41 4.60
N ALA A 34 -64.72 32.43 3.63
CA ALA A 34 -64.58 31.99 2.25
C ALA A 34 -64.08 33.09 1.29
N ALA A 35 -63.68 32.61 0.11
CA ALA A 35 -63.78 33.21 -1.23
C ALA A 35 -63.09 34.57 -1.51
N SER A 36 -62.14 34.56 -2.46
CA SER A 36 -62.37 35.16 -3.78
C SER A 36 -61.20 34.92 -4.73
N THR A 37 -61.49 34.16 -5.79
CA THR A 37 -61.01 34.26 -7.17
C THR A 37 -60.11 35.45 -7.55
N LYS A 38 -58.97 35.15 -8.19
CA LYS A 38 -58.56 35.81 -9.44
C LYS A 38 -57.67 34.87 -10.26
N ALA A 39 -58.29 34.28 -11.28
CA ALA A 39 -57.61 33.62 -12.37
C ALA A 39 -56.81 34.66 -13.16
N SER A 40 -55.52 34.38 -13.40
CA SER A 40 -54.75 35.04 -14.44
C SER A 40 -54.13 33.94 -15.28
N ALA A 41 -54.81 33.61 -16.38
CA ALA A 41 -54.33 32.70 -17.40
C ALA A 41 -53.14 33.36 -18.10
N LYS A 42 -51.92 32.91 -17.77
CA LYS A 42 -50.75 33.15 -18.61
C LYS A 42 -50.59 31.97 -19.55
N SER A 43 -50.77 32.28 -20.84
CA SER A 43 -50.52 31.45 -22.01
C SER A 43 -49.20 30.66 -21.87
N ALA A 44 -49.29 29.33 -21.90
CA ALA A 44 -48.14 28.44 -21.98
C ALA A 44 -47.88 28.11 -23.45
N ALA A 45 -46.85 28.73 -24.03
CA ALA A 45 -46.31 28.31 -25.32
C ALA A 45 -45.70 26.90 -25.20
N PRO A 46 -45.81 26.01 -26.21
CA PRO A 46 -45.22 24.69 -26.16
C PRO A 46 -43.68 24.81 -26.13
N LYS A 47 -43.04 24.27 -25.09
CA LYS A 47 -41.58 24.13 -25.04
C LYS A 47 -41.14 23.07 -26.05
N GLU A 48 -40.20 23.44 -26.93
CA GLU A 48 -39.50 22.52 -27.81
C GLU A 48 -38.92 21.31 -27.04
N PRO A 49 -38.94 20.11 -27.63
CA PRO A 49 -38.35 18.93 -26.99
C PRO A 49 -36.85 19.12 -26.84
N ARG A 50 -36.39 19.07 -25.59
CA ARG A 50 -34.97 19.10 -25.20
C ARG A 50 -34.23 17.96 -25.92
N PRO A 51 -33.03 18.19 -26.51
CA PRO A 51 -32.31 17.12 -27.19
C PRO A 51 -32.01 15.97 -26.21
N PRO A 52 -31.99 14.71 -26.67
CA PRO A 52 -31.73 13.57 -25.82
C PRO A 52 -30.39 13.75 -25.11
N ARG A 53 -30.42 13.55 -23.80
CA ARG A 53 -29.25 13.57 -22.91
C ARG A 53 -28.16 12.69 -23.54
N ALA A 54 -26.97 13.26 -23.71
CA ALA A 54 -25.82 12.63 -24.35
C ALA A 54 -25.67 11.16 -23.91
N ALA A 55 -25.38 10.29 -24.87
CA ALA A 55 -25.10 8.87 -24.66
C ALA A 55 -24.17 8.66 -23.45
N PRO A 56 -24.34 7.57 -22.68
CA PRO A 56 -23.49 7.31 -21.52
C PRO A 56 -22.05 7.34 -21.98
N ARG A 57 -21.28 8.31 -21.46
CA ARG A 57 -19.82 8.29 -21.59
C ARG A 57 -19.41 6.92 -21.08
N SER A 58 -18.60 6.18 -21.84
CA SER A 58 -18.08 4.90 -21.39
C SER A 58 -17.26 5.16 -20.11
N ASP A 59 -17.91 5.07 -18.95
CA ASP A 59 -17.30 5.35 -17.66
C ASP A 59 -16.38 4.16 -17.39
N PHE A 60 -15.10 4.34 -17.69
CA PHE A 60 -14.09 3.40 -17.24
C PHE A 60 -14.07 3.47 -15.73
N ARG A 61 -14.78 2.54 -15.10
CA ARG A 61 -14.99 2.47 -13.67
C ARG A 61 -14.46 1.12 -13.20
N ILE A 62 -13.60 1.21 -12.22
CA ILE A 62 -12.99 0.07 -11.56
C ILE A 62 -13.42 0.13 -10.11
N ALA A 63 -13.85 -1.01 -9.56
CA ALA A 63 -14.40 -1.10 -8.22
C ALA A 63 -13.62 -2.10 -7.37
N GLU A 64 -13.48 -1.77 -6.08
CA GLU A 64 -13.01 -2.65 -5.00
C GLU A 64 -11.74 -3.43 -5.32
N GLN A 65 -10.76 -2.76 -5.94
CA GLN A 65 -9.51 -3.40 -6.31
C GLN A 65 -8.57 -3.51 -5.12
N PRO A 66 -8.07 -4.72 -4.80
CA PRO A 66 -7.02 -4.91 -3.80
C PRO A 66 -5.80 -4.08 -4.16
N SER A 67 -5.42 -3.18 -3.26
CA SER A 67 -4.41 -2.17 -3.52
C SER A 67 -3.66 -1.75 -2.26
N PHE A 68 -2.46 -1.23 -2.45
CA PHE A 68 -1.68 -0.55 -1.41
C PHE A 68 -1.26 0.84 -1.90
N VAL A 69 -1.27 1.83 -1.01
CA VAL A 69 -0.62 3.11 -1.28
C VAL A 69 0.89 2.90 -1.19
N LEU A 70 1.61 3.20 -2.27
CA LEU A 70 3.08 3.21 -2.29
C LEU A 70 3.61 4.55 -1.78
N HIS A 71 3.00 5.64 -2.24
CA HIS A 71 3.36 6.99 -1.87
C HIS A 71 2.17 7.96 -2.01
N SER A 72 2.18 9.05 -1.24
CA SER A 72 1.17 10.10 -1.30
C SER A 72 1.80 11.48 -1.36
N TYR A 73 1.29 12.36 -2.21
CA TYR A 73 1.76 13.74 -2.38
C TYR A 73 0.61 14.73 -2.19
N PRO A 74 0.80 15.85 -1.45
CA PRO A 74 -0.15 16.94 -1.43
C PRO A 74 -0.45 17.47 -2.84
N TYR A 75 -1.74 17.57 -3.20
CA TYR A 75 -2.17 18.10 -4.48
C TYR A 75 -3.32 19.09 -4.32
N ARG A 76 -3.07 20.34 -4.72
CA ARG A 76 -3.98 21.47 -4.42
C ARG A 76 -4.25 21.61 -2.92
N GLU A 77 -5.17 22.49 -2.57
CA GLU A 77 -5.48 22.81 -1.17
C GLU A 77 -6.02 21.59 -0.41
N THR A 78 -6.97 20.84 -1.01
CA THR A 78 -7.73 19.81 -0.30
C THR A 78 -7.52 18.38 -0.81
N SER A 79 -6.67 18.14 -1.81
CA SER A 79 -6.55 16.82 -2.47
C SER A 79 -5.16 16.19 -2.29
N LEU A 80 -5.06 14.91 -2.60
CA LEU A 80 -3.80 14.16 -2.66
C LEU A 80 -3.66 13.50 -4.04
N ILE A 81 -2.43 13.36 -4.52
CA ILE A 81 -2.09 12.37 -5.55
C ILE A 81 -1.50 11.16 -4.83
N LEU A 82 -2.00 9.98 -5.16
CA LEU A 82 -1.55 8.69 -4.66
C LEU A 82 -0.86 7.94 -5.79
N ASP A 83 0.30 7.36 -5.50
CA ASP A 83 0.85 6.27 -6.30
C ASP A 83 0.47 4.96 -5.62
N VAL A 84 -0.22 4.08 -6.35
CA VAL A 84 -0.89 2.89 -5.81
C VAL A 84 -0.40 1.67 -6.56
N PHE A 85 -0.13 0.59 -5.84
CA PHE A 85 0.04 -0.73 -6.43
C PHE A 85 -1.25 -1.52 -6.29
N SER A 86 -1.92 -1.78 -7.42
CA SER A 86 -3.15 -2.56 -7.51
C SER A 86 -2.85 -3.95 -8.09
N ARG A 87 -3.48 -4.99 -7.53
CA ARG A 87 -3.24 -6.37 -7.95
C ARG A 87 -3.47 -6.59 -9.44
N ASP A 88 -4.61 -6.13 -9.93
CA ASP A 88 -5.10 -6.46 -11.28
C ASP A 88 -4.87 -5.32 -12.29
N HIS A 89 -4.36 -4.17 -11.82
CA HIS A 89 -4.12 -2.97 -12.65
C HIS A 89 -2.70 -2.40 -12.52
N GLY A 90 -1.82 -3.04 -11.77
CA GLY A 90 -0.44 -2.60 -11.64
C GLY A 90 -0.30 -1.28 -10.88
N ARG A 91 0.73 -0.51 -11.25
CA ARG A 91 0.95 0.81 -10.65
C ARG A 91 0.05 1.88 -11.28
N VAL A 92 -0.80 2.50 -10.48
CA VAL A 92 -1.81 3.48 -10.93
C VAL A 92 -1.70 4.77 -10.10
N ALA A 93 -1.74 5.92 -10.78
CA ALA A 93 -1.82 7.22 -10.11
C ALA A 93 -3.28 7.65 -9.92
N LEU A 94 -3.66 7.96 -8.68
CA LEU A 94 -5.02 8.36 -8.32
C LEU A 94 -5.04 9.76 -7.69
N VAL A 95 -6.01 10.59 -8.06
CA VAL A 95 -6.32 11.83 -7.34
C VAL A 95 -7.44 11.58 -6.33
N ALA A 96 -7.13 11.78 -5.05
CA ALA A 96 -8.07 11.71 -3.94
C ALA A 96 -8.59 13.11 -3.60
N LYS A 97 -9.72 13.49 -4.19
CA LYS A 97 -10.31 14.83 -4.03
C LYS A 97 -10.86 15.01 -2.62
N GLY A 98 -10.50 16.11 -1.95
CA GLY A 98 -10.99 16.41 -0.61
C GLY A 98 -10.40 15.53 0.50
N ALA A 99 -9.40 14.69 0.21
CA ALA A 99 -8.78 13.80 1.19
C ALA A 99 -8.12 14.53 2.37
N LYS A 100 -7.72 15.79 2.21
CA LYS A 100 -7.10 16.59 3.28
C LYS A 100 -8.12 17.28 4.21
N ARG A 101 -9.41 17.25 3.89
CA ARG A 101 -10.45 17.92 4.71
C ARG A 101 -10.56 17.25 6.09
N PRO A 102 -10.79 18.01 7.19
CA PRO A 102 -10.83 17.45 8.55
C PRO A 102 -11.77 16.26 8.74
N HIS A 103 -12.96 16.29 8.11
CA HIS A 103 -13.98 15.24 8.22
C HIS A 103 -14.01 14.30 7.00
N SER A 104 -12.91 14.21 6.23
CA SER A 104 -12.86 13.32 5.07
C SER A 104 -12.71 11.87 5.49
N ALA A 105 -13.61 11.00 5.03
CA ALA A 105 -13.51 9.56 5.21
C ALA A 105 -12.20 8.99 4.62
N LEU A 106 -11.62 9.65 3.62
CA LEU A 106 -10.37 9.23 2.97
C LEU A 106 -9.11 9.56 3.81
N ARG A 107 -9.18 10.49 4.76
CA ARG A 107 -7.99 11.01 5.46
C ARG A 107 -7.30 9.95 6.32
N GLY A 108 -8.07 9.09 6.97
CA GLY A 108 -7.54 8.02 7.85
C GLY A 108 -7.18 6.73 7.11
N VAL A 109 -7.81 6.49 5.94
CA VAL A 109 -7.70 5.21 5.22
C VAL A 109 -6.49 5.17 4.28
N LEU A 110 -6.09 6.31 3.70
CA LEU A 110 -5.03 6.39 2.68
C LEU A 110 -3.61 6.36 3.27
N GLN A 111 -3.34 5.39 4.13
CA GLN A 111 -2.03 5.15 4.75
C GLN A 111 -1.22 4.12 3.95
N THR A 112 0.10 4.29 3.93
CA THR A 112 1.04 3.32 3.36
C THR A 112 0.99 2.01 4.17
N PHE A 113 1.29 0.88 3.51
CA PHE A 113 1.36 -0.46 4.12
C PHE A 113 0.03 -1.01 4.67
N GLN A 114 -1.09 -0.35 4.39
CA GLN A 114 -2.42 -0.86 4.73
C GLN A 114 -3.09 -1.47 3.49
N PRO A 115 -3.71 -2.66 3.61
CA PRO A 115 -4.48 -3.25 2.53
C PRO A 115 -5.78 -2.50 2.31
N LEU A 116 -6.02 -2.07 1.06
CA LEU A 116 -7.18 -1.26 0.69
C LEU A 116 -7.99 -1.90 -0.45
N GLY A 117 -9.30 -1.75 -0.39
CA GLY A 117 -10.20 -1.86 -1.53
C GLY A 117 -10.37 -0.48 -2.16
N LEU A 118 -9.86 -0.28 -3.38
CA LEU A 118 -9.92 1.02 -4.05
C LEU A 118 -10.82 0.97 -5.28
N SER A 119 -11.70 1.95 -5.39
CA SER A 119 -12.55 2.17 -6.57
C SER A 119 -12.20 3.51 -7.23
N TRP A 120 -12.04 3.54 -8.55
CA TRP A 120 -11.70 4.75 -9.30
C TRP A 120 -12.36 4.83 -10.67
N THR A 121 -12.35 6.04 -11.24
CA THR A 121 -12.90 6.32 -12.57
C THR A 121 -11.94 7.14 -13.44
N GLY A 122 -12.07 6.98 -14.76
CA GLY A 122 -11.33 7.75 -15.77
C GLY A 122 -10.28 6.92 -16.53
N LYS A 123 -9.85 7.44 -17.68
CA LYS A 123 -8.91 6.79 -18.62
C LYS A 123 -7.59 7.54 -18.81
N GLY A 124 -7.38 8.64 -18.07
CA GLY A 124 -6.14 9.43 -18.15
C GLY A 124 -5.04 8.86 -17.26
N GLU A 125 -3.83 9.41 -17.38
CA GLU A 125 -2.65 9.01 -16.58
C GLU A 125 -2.87 9.13 -15.07
N VAL A 126 -3.71 10.08 -14.65
CA VAL A 126 -4.17 10.23 -13.27
C VAL A 126 -5.68 10.04 -13.23
N ARG A 127 -6.14 9.00 -12.53
CA ARG A 127 -7.56 8.63 -12.42
C ARG A 127 -8.16 9.23 -11.15
N THR A 128 -9.47 9.40 -11.10
CA THR A 128 -10.12 9.95 -9.90
C THR A 128 -10.50 8.82 -8.94
N LEU A 129 -9.96 8.85 -7.73
CA LEU A 129 -10.37 7.97 -6.65
C LEU A 129 -11.81 8.30 -6.26
N THR A 130 -12.65 7.27 -6.18
CA THR A 130 -14.07 7.40 -5.84
C THR A 130 -14.42 6.77 -4.50
N GLN A 131 -13.73 5.70 -4.10
CA GLN A 131 -13.94 5.00 -2.84
C GLN A 131 -12.62 4.39 -2.38
N ALA A 132 -12.41 4.36 -1.07
CA ALA A 132 -11.30 3.66 -0.44
C ALA A 132 -11.81 3.00 0.85
N GLU A 133 -11.66 1.69 0.94
CA GLU A 133 -12.04 0.90 2.10
C GLU A 133 -10.81 0.24 2.68
N TRP A 134 -10.66 0.30 4.01
CA TRP A 134 -9.63 -0.45 4.70
C TRP A 134 -10.09 -1.89 4.86
N VAL A 135 -9.32 -2.84 4.32
CA VAL A 135 -9.65 -4.26 4.39
C VAL A 135 -9.26 -4.85 5.76
N GLY A 136 -8.26 -4.27 6.42
CA GLY A 136 -7.73 -4.77 7.69
C GLY A 136 -6.88 -6.03 7.55
N GLY A 137 -6.53 -6.63 8.70
CA GLY A 137 -5.84 -7.92 8.76
C GLY A 137 -4.31 -7.89 8.64
N MET A 138 -3.68 -6.71 8.59
CA MET A 138 -2.23 -6.57 8.58
C MET A 138 -1.73 -5.81 9.80
N LEU A 139 -0.74 -6.37 10.50
CA LEU A 139 -0.05 -5.71 11.61
C LEU A 139 0.78 -4.53 11.07
N PRO A 140 0.77 -3.34 11.71
CA PRO A 140 1.53 -2.20 11.23
C PRO A 140 3.04 -2.46 11.33
N LEU A 141 3.79 -1.96 10.35
CA LEU A 141 5.24 -1.95 10.40
C LEU A 141 5.74 -0.91 11.40
N ALA A 142 6.80 -1.25 12.14
CA ALA A 142 7.44 -0.36 13.11
C ALA A 142 8.97 -0.57 13.11
N GLY A 143 9.72 0.41 13.61
CA GLY A 143 11.18 0.36 13.69
C GLY A 143 11.84 0.08 12.34
N ASP A 144 12.84 -0.81 12.34
CA ASP A 144 13.59 -1.19 11.12
C ASP A 144 12.70 -1.80 10.04
N ALA A 145 11.62 -2.50 10.41
CA ALA A 145 10.68 -3.09 9.47
C ALA A 145 9.96 -2.02 8.64
N LEU A 146 9.71 -0.83 9.22
CA LEU A 146 9.11 0.30 8.51
C LEU A 146 10.03 0.81 7.39
N LEU A 147 11.32 0.95 7.67
CA LEU A 147 12.32 1.34 6.67
C LEU A 147 12.44 0.27 5.57
N CYS A 148 12.39 -1.01 5.94
CA CYS A 148 12.35 -2.11 4.98
C CYS A 148 11.10 -2.06 4.09
N GLY A 149 9.93 -1.72 4.65
CA GLY A 149 8.71 -1.51 3.87
C GLY A 149 8.86 -0.40 2.84
N PHE A 150 9.45 0.73 3.22
CA PHE A 150 9.72 1.82 2.27
C PHE A 150 10.69 1.42 1.18
N TYR A 151 11.71 0.62 1.50
CA TYR A 151 12.64 0.08 0.51
C TYR A 151 11.90 -0.78 -0.53
N VAL A 152 11.01 -1.67 -0.08
CA VAL A 152 10.17 -2.50 -0.96
C VAL A 152 9.25 -1.64 -1.82
N ASN A 153 8.64 -0.58 -1.28
CA ASN A 153 7.83 0.37 -2.07
C ASN A 153 8.64 1.08 -3.14
N GLU A 154 9.85 1.56 -2.80
CA GLU A 154 10.72 2.23 -3.76
C GLU A 154 11.10 1.30 -4.90
N LEU A 155 11.41 0.03 -4.61
CA LEU A 155 11.66 -0.97 -5.62
C LEU A 155 10.46 -1.15 -6.56
N LEU A 156 9.23 -1.26 -6.04
CA LEU A 156 8.03 -1.33 -6.88
C LEU A 156 7.92 -0.11 -7.81
N VAL A 157 8.17 1.10 -7.29
CA VAL A 157 8.13 2.34 -8.10
C VAL A 157 9.18 2.34 -9.21
N LYS A 158 10.36 1.78 -8.96
CA LYS A 158 11.49 1.77 -9.92
C LYS A 158 11.40 0.66 -10.97
N PHE A 159 10.89 -0.50 -10.59
CA PHE A 159 10.90 -1.70 -11.44
C PHE A 159 9.54 -1.99 -12.11
N CYS A 160 8.42 -1.54 -11.55
CA CYS A 160 7.10 -1.78 -12.16
C CYS A 160 6.72 -0.64 -13.11
N ALA A 161 6.39 -1.02 -14.35
CA ALA A 161 5.76 -0.11 -15.30
C ALA A 161 4.38 0.34 -14.79
N ARG A 162 3.94 1.52 -15.23
CA ARG A 162 2.58 1.98 -14.94
C ARG A 162 1.57 1.15 -15.70
N GLU A 163 0.46 0.85 -15.04
CA GLU A 163 -0.67 0.11 -15.60
C GLU A 163 -0.34 -1.32 -16.07
N ASP A 164 0.79 -1.89 -15.63
CA ASP A 164 1.20 -3.27 -15.89
C ASP A 164 0.96 -4.15 -14.65
N ALA A 165 0.11 -5.17 -14.79
CA ALA A 165 -0.37 -5.95 -13.67
C ALA A 165 0.59 -7.10 -13.33
N HIS A 166 0.98 -7.18 -12.06
CA HIS A 166 1.77 -8.29 -11.51
C HIS A 166 1.07 -8.95 -10.31
N PRO A 167 0.02 -9.76 -10.50
CA PRO A 167 -0.75 -10.34 -9.40
C PRO A 167 0.10 -11.23 -8.47
N ALA A 168 1.06 -11.98 -9.01
CA ALA A 168 1.96 -12.82 -8.21
C ALA A 168 2.90 -11.96 -7.34
N LEU A 169 3.49 -10.90 -7.91
CA LEU A 169 4.27 -9.91 -7.17
C LEU A 169 3.44 -9.20 -6.10
N PHE A 170 2.18 -8.87 -6.39
CA PHE A 170 1.26 -8.28 -5.41
C PHE A 170 1.06 -9.20 -4.20
N ASN A 171 0.77 -10.48 -4.43
CA ASN A 171 0.62 -11.45 -3.34
C ASN A 171 1.94 -11.60 -2.56
N HIS A 172 3.08 -11.58 -3.26
CA HIS A 172 4.38 -11.66 -2.61
C HIS A 172 4.71 -10.40 -1.80
N TYR A 173 4.32 -9.22 -2.26
CA TYR A 173 4.42 -7.96 -1.52
C TYR A 173 3.63 -8.04 -0.19
N VAL A 174 2.40 -8.55 -0.23
CA VAL A 174 1.59 -8.80 0.98
C VAL A 174 2.31 -9.75 1.95
N LEU A 175 2.87 -10.85 1.43
CA LEU A 175 3.66 -11.79 2.22
C LEU A 175 4.88 -11.10 2.85
N THR A 176 5.63 -10.30 2.08
CA THR A 176 6.80 -9.57 2.57
C THR A 176 6.44 -8.61 3.70
N LEU A 177 5.37 -7.82 3.55
CA LEU A 177 4.90 -6.93 4.62
C LEU A 177 4.51 -7.72 5.88
N SER A 178 3.81 -8.85 5.71
CA SER A 178 3.43 -9.71 6.84
C SER A 178 4.66 -10.28 7.56
N ARG A 179 5.65 -10.81 6.82
CA ARG A 179 6.90 -11.33 7.38
C ARG A 179 7.65 -10.26 8.19
N LEU A 180 7.77 -9.06 7.62
CA LEU A 180 8.41 -7.92 8.29
C LEU A 180 7.66 -7.49 9.56
N ALA A 181 6.33 -7.43 9.51
CA ALA A 181 5.52 -7.03 10.66
C ALA A 181 5.62 -8.05 11.82
N HIS A 182 5.73 -9.34 11.51
CA HIS A 182 5.87 -10.41 12.51
C HIS A 182 7.33 -10.65 12.96
N GLY A 183 8.27 -9.78 12.58
CA GLY A 183 9.64 -9.81 13.08
C GLY A 183 10.52 -10.89 12.45
N GLU A 184 10.16 -11.42 11.28
CA GLU A 184 11.09 -12.26 10.51
C GLU A 184 12.35 -11.43 10.18
N PRO A 185 13.57 -12.04 10.19
CA PRO A 185 14.77 -11.33 9.84
C PRO A 185 14.63 -10.62 8.49
N ALA A 186 14.76 -9.28 8.51
CA ALA A 186 14.53 -8.45 7.33
C ALA A 186 15.37 -8.88 6.12
N LEU A 187 16.58 -9.42 6.35
CA LEU A 187 17.40 -9.98 5.29
C LEU A 187 16.64 -11.02 4.46
N TYR A 188 15.93 -11.94 5.10
CA TYR A 188 15.21 -13.04 4.44
C TYR A 188 14.02 -12.51 3.64
N ALA A 189 13.18 -11.71 4.29
CA ALA A 189 12.00 -11.11 3.66
C ALA A 189 12.38 -10.24 2.45
N LEU A 190 13.45 -9.45 2.56
CA LEU A 190 13.92 -8.58 1.47
C LEU A 190 14.55 -9.37 0.32
N ARG A 191 15.39 -10.38 0.60
CA ARG A 191 15.98 -11.20 -0.49
C ARG A 191 14.91 -11.98 -1.25
N SER A 192 13.94 -12.52 -0.52
CA SER A 192 12.77 -13.18 -1.10
C SER A 192 12.02 -12.22 -2.03
N PHE A 193 11.71 -11.01 -1.55
CA PHE A 193 11.01 -10.01 -2.35
C PHE A 193 11.77 -9.58 -3.60
N GLU A 194 13.05 -9.25 -3.48
CA GLU A 194 13.88 -8.79 -4.59
C GLU A 194 13.98 -9.85 -5.70
N ARG A 195 14.14 -11.12 -5.33
CA ARG A 195 14.18 -12.22 -6.30
C ARG A 195 12.88 -12.32 -7.08
N VAL A 196 11.74 -12.27 -6.38
CA VAL A 196 10.42 -12.34 -7.02
C VAL A 196 10.17 -11.10 -7.86
N LEU A 197 10.49 -9.91 -7.36
CA LEU A 197 10.40 -8.66 -8.12
C LEU A 197 11.12 -8.76 -9.45
N LEU A 198 12.42 -9.09 -9.44
CA LEU A 198 13.22 -9.16 -10.66
C LEU A 198 12.72 -10.22 -11.62
N ARG A 199 12.16 -11.33 -11.12
CA ARG A 199 11.55 -12.37 -11.95
C ARG A 199 10.26 -11.90 -12.62
N GLU A 200 9.34 -11.35 -11.83
CA GLU A 200 8.02 -10.93 -12.29
C GLU A 200 8.08 -9.72 -13.23
N THR A 201 9.12 -8.89 -13.09
CA THR A 201 9.39 -7.75 -13.99
C THR A 201 10.31 -8.09 -15.16
N GLY A 202 10.69 -9.37 -15.32
CA GLY A 202 11.45 -9.86 -16.46
C GLY A 202 12.96 -9.56 -16.46
N TYR A 203 13.50 -9.01 -15.38
CA TYR A 203 14.93 -8.72 -15.23
C TYR A 203 15.77 -9.95 -14.87
N ALA A 204 15.21 -10.95 -14.18
CA ALA A 204 15.96 -12.12 -13.74
C ALA A 204 15.28 -13.44 -14.09
N MET A 205 16.08 -14.38 -14.60
CA MET A 205 15.67 -15.75 -14.85
C MET A 205 15.80 -16.63 -13.59
N ALA A 206 15.35 -17.89 -13.70
CA ALA A 206 15.52 -18.88 -12.64
C ALA A 206 17.01 -19.08 -12.29
N LEU A 207 17.30 -19.23 -11.00
CA LEU A 207 18.66 -19.34 -10.47
C LEU A 207 19.19 -20.78 -10.48
N ASN A 208 18.34 -21.76 -10.79
CA ASN A 208 18.67 -23.19 -10.75
C ASN A 208 19.16 -23.75 -12.10
N LYS A 209 19.25 -22.93 -13.15
CA LYS A 209 19.75 -23.33 -14.46
C LYS A 209 20.71 -22.30 -15.02
N THR A 210 21.75 -22.76 -15.68
CA THR A 210 22.72 -21.92 -16.38
C THR A 210 22.17 -21.43 -17.73
N ILE A 211 22.89 -20.50 -18.37
CA ILE A 211 22.58 -20.03 -19.73
C ILE A 211 22.62 -21.16 -20.78
N THR A 212 23.36 -22.24 -20.51
CA THR A 212 23.42 -23.44 -21.35
C THR A 212 22.33 -24.45 -21.00
N ARG A 213 21.36 -24.07 -20.16
CA ARG A 213 20.24 -24.87 -19.64
C ARG A 213 20.65 -26.06 -18.78
N GLN A 214 21.90 -26.10 -18.32
CA GLN A 214 22.36 -27.11 -17.38
C GLN A 214 21.90 -26.78 -15.96
N PRO A 215 21.58 -27.78 -15.13
CA PRO A 215 21.23 -27.53 -13.73
C PRO A 215 22.42 -26.94 -12.98
N VAL A 216 22.15 -26.01 -12.07
CA VAL A 216 23.14 -25.51 -11.13
C VAL A 216 23.51 -26.61 -10.13
N VAL A 217 24.83 -26.78 -9.91
CA VAL A 217 25.40 -27.80 -9.04
C VAL A 217 25.90 -27.14 -7.76
N ALA A 218 25.47 -27.65 -6.60
CA ALA A 218 25.73 -27.05 -5.30
C ALA A 218 27.21 -26.75 -5.01
N GLY A 219 28.11 -27.68 -5.37
CA GLY A 219 29.55 -27.58 -5.11
C GLY A 219 30.33 -26.69 -6.08
N GLN A 220 29.69 -26.14 -7.11
CA GLN A 220 30.34 -25.30 -8.11
C GLN A 220 30.17 -23.81 -7.80
N LYS A 221 30.92 -22.97 -8.53
CA LYS A 221 30.87 -21.51 -8.42
C LYS A 221 30.31 -20.90 -9.70
N TYR A 222 29.50 -19.87 -9.53
CA TYR A 222 28.77 -19.21 -10.60
C TYR A 222 28.89 -17.70 -10.50
N VAL A 223 28.65 -17.02 -11.61
CA VAL A 223 28.34 -15.60 -11.66
C VAL A 223 26.94 -15.43 -12.27
N PHE A 224 26.38 -14.23 -12.14
CA PHE A 224 25.13 -13.88 -12.80
C PHE A 224 25.40 -12.79 -13.83
N ASP A 225 25.19 -13.12 -15.10
CA ASP A 225 25.19 -12.19 -16.21
C ASP A 225 23.85 -11.44 -16.24
N PRO A 226 23.82 -10.11 -16.05
CA PRO A 226 22.56 -9.36 -15.96
C PRO A 226 21.66 -9.50 -17.19
N GLU A 227 22.21 -9.81 -18.36
CA GLU A 227 21.45 -9.98 -19.61
C GLU A 227 21.11 -11.43 -19.92
N ARG A 228 21.93 -12.38 -19.43
CA ARG A 228 21.84 -13.80 -19.84
C ARG A 228 21.45 -14.75 -18.73
N GLY A 229 21.72 -14.42 -17.47
CA GLY A 229 21.47 -15.25 -16.29
C GLY A 229 22.71 -15.97 -15.76
N VAL A 230 22.50 -17.13 -15.12
CA VAL A 230 23.55 -17.85 -14.38
C VAL A 230 24.61 -18.43 -15.32
N ARG A 231 25.89 -18.15 -15.07
CA ARG A 231 27.05 -18.69 -15.79
C ARG A 231 28.03 -19.32 -14.82
N GLU A 232 28.76 -20.34 -15.27
CA GLU A 232 29.89 -20.86 -14.51
C GLU A 232 30.92 -19.73 -14.30
N ALA A 233 31.54 -19.70 -13.12
CA ALA A 233 32.58 -18.74 -12.83
C ALA A 233 33.90 -19.18 -13.48
N SER A 234 34.55 -18.27 -14.20
CA SER A 234 35.78 -18.50 -14.94
C SER A 234 36.52 -17.16 -15.15
N ASP A 235 37.79 -17.21 -15.55
CA ASP A 235 38.63 -16.00 -15.66
C ASP A 235 38.23 -15.06 -16.81
N ASP A 236 37.34 -15.48 -17.71
CA ASP A 236 36.79 -14.68 -18.82
C ASP A 236 35.63 -13.77 -18.39
N VAL A 237 35.07 -13.96 -17.19
CA VAL A 237 33.98 -13.12 -16.70
C VAL A 237 34.52 -11.86 -16.03
N PRO A 238 33.82 -10.71 -16.12
CA PRO A 238 34.28 -9.49 -15.49
C PRO A 238 34.51 -9.66 -13.97
N SER A 239 35.68 -9.26 -13.48
CA SER A 239 36.10 -9.48 -12.09
C SER A 239 35.23 -8.78 -11.04
N GLN A 240 34.47 -7.76 -11.46
CA GLN A 240 33.50 -7.07 -10.61
C GLN A 240 32.20 -7.86 -10.40
N TRP A 241 31.95 -8.92 -11.17
CA TRP A 241 30.76 -9.75 -10.98
C TRP A 241 30.95 -10.66 -9.75
N PRO A 242 30.00 -10.65 -8.81
CA PRO A 242 30.15 -11.44 -7.60
C PRO A 242 30.12 -12.93 -7.91
N VAL A 243 31.09 -13.67 -7.38
CA VAL A 243 31.13 -15.13 -7.45
C VAL A 243 30.26 -15.72 -6.34
N ILE A 244 29.28 -16.52 -6.74
CA ILE A 244 28.24 -17.09 -5.89
C ILE A 244 28.37 -18.62 -5.89
N ALA A 245 28.21 -19.25 -4.73
CA ALA A 245 28.18 -20.70 -4.64
C ALA A 245 26.89 -21.24 -5.28
N GLY A 246 26.97 -22.39 -5.96
CA GLY A 246 25.80 -23.05 -6.51
C GLY A 246 24.75 -23.35 -5.45
N GLN A 247 25.18 -23.74 -4.24
CA GLN A 247 24.27 -23.94 -3.11
C GLN A 247 23.47 -22.67 -2.79
N THR A 248 24.09 -21.49 -2.81
CA THR A 248 23.39 -20.23 -2.58
C THR A 248 22.30 -20.01 -3.63
N LEU A 249 22.60 -20.22 -4.92
CA LEU A 249 21.60 -20.03 -5.99
C LEU A 249 20.41 -21.00 -5.84
N LEU A 250 20.68 -22.25 -5.46
CA LEU A 250 19.66 -23.26 -5.20
C LEU A 250 18.81 -22.92 -3.97
N ASP A 251 19.44 -22.47 -2.88
CA ASP A 251 18.74 -22.03 -1.66
C ASP A 251 17.85 -20.82 -1.97
N MET A 252 18.37 -19.83 -2.71
CA MET A 252 17.60 -18.67 -3.16
C MET A 252 16.40 -19.06 -4.02
N GLU A 253 16.55 -20.04 -4.93
CA GLU A 253 15.44 -20.51 -5.76
C GLU A 253 14.30 -21.11 -4.91
N LYS A 254 14.66 -21.76 -3.79
CA LYS A 254 13.74 -22.36 -2.81
C LYS A 254 13.22 -21.40 -1.76
N ASP A 255 13.60 -20.12 -1.80
CA ASP A 255 13.27 -19.12 -0.77
C ASP A 255 13.89 -19.42 0.62
N GLU A 256 15.02 -20.12 0.66
CA GLU A 256 15.74 -20.47 1.89
C GLU A 256 16.96 -19.56 2.10
N TYR A 257 17.02 -18.81 3.21
CA TYR A 257 18.09 -17.85 3.48
C TYR A 257 18.78 -18.03 4.84
N SER A 258 18.44 -19.10 5.57
CA SER A 258 18.93 -19.36 6.93
C SER A 258 20.43 -19.63 7.00
N ARG A 259 21.03 -20.19 5.93
CA ARG A 259 22.47 -20.47 5.86
C ARG A 259 23.26 -19.14 5.81
N PRO A 260 24.29 -18.94 6.67
CA PRO A 260 25.06 -17.68 6.70
C PRO A 260 25.71 -17.32 5.36
N GLN A 261 26.27 -18.31 4.65
CA GLN A 261 26.85 -18.10 3.33
C GLN A 261 25.79 -17.63 2.32
N THR A 262 24.61 -18.26 2.33
CA THR A 262 23.49 -17.91 1.45
C THR A 262 23.00 -16.49 1.77
N ALA A 263 22.84 -16.13 3.04
CA ALA A 263 22.46 -14.79 3.45
C ALA A 263 23.46 -13.72 2.96
N ALA A 264 24.76 -13.96 3.11
CA ALA A 264 25.79 -13.03 2.66
C ALA A 264 25.85 -12.92 1.13
N GLN A 265 25.89 -14.05 0.43
CA GLN A 265 26.03 -14.07 -1.03
C GLN A 265 24.77 -13.61 -1.76
N SER A 266 23.58 -13.93 -1.27
CA SER A 266 22.32 -13.43 -1.83
C SER A 266 22.21 -11.90 -1.71
N LYS A 267 22.65 -11.33 -0.59
CA LYS A 267 22.73 -9.87 -0.40
C LYS A 267 23.68 -9.22 -1.41
N THR A 268 24.86 -9.80 -1.59
CA THR A 268 25.85 -9.33 -2.57
C THR A 268 25.30 -9.41 -3.99
N LEU A 269 24.73 -10.56 -4.38
CA LEU A 269 24.17 -10.79 -5.70
C LEU A 269 23.03 -9.81 -6.00
N MET A 270 22.02 -9.72 -5.13
CA MET A 270 20.88 -8.83 -5.38
C MET A 270 21.30 -7.36 -5.39
N ARG A 271 22.24 -6.94 -4.55
CA ARG A 271 22.79 -5.58 -4.60
C ARG A 271 23.45 -5.28 -5.95
N PHE A 272 24.24 -6.22 -6.46
CA PHE A 272 24.86 -6.11 -7.77
C PHE A 272 23.80 -5.98 -8.87
N LEU A 273 22.82 -6.89 -8.92
CA LEU A 273 21.78 -6.88 -9.95
C LEU A 273 20.92 -5.62 -9.90
N LEU A 274 20.43 -5.23 -8.72
CA LEU A 274 19.64 -4.01 -8.57
C LEU A 274 20.43 -2.77 -9.02
N ASN A 275 21.72 -2.69 -8.68
CA ASN A 275 22.56 -1.57 -9.10
C ASN A 275 22.74 -1.51 -10.63
N VAL A 276 22.94 -2.66 -11.28
CA VAL A 276 23.04 -2.74 -12.75
C VAL A 276 21.73 -2.30 -13.39
N TYR A 277 20.59 -2.84 -12.96
CA TYR A 277 19.30 -2.54 -13.57
C TYR A 277 18.78 -1.12 -13.28
N LEU A 278 19.20 -0.51 -12.17
CA LEU A 278 18.92 0.91 -11.87
C LEU A 278 19.86 1.88 -12.61
N GLY A 279 20.82 1.38 -13.40
CA GLY A 279 21.79 2.21 -14.11
C GLY A 279 22.64 3.06 -13.16
N GLY A 280 22.94 2.56 -11.96
CA GLY A 280 23.67 3.29 -10.92
C GLY A 280 22.87 4.35 -10.15
N THR A 281 21.58 4.52 -10.44
CA THR A 281 20.72 5.42 -9.65
C THR A 281 20.58 4.88 -8.22
N PRO A 282 21.01 5.64 -7.19
CA PRO A 282 20.88 5.17 -5.81
C PRO A 282 19.42 5.13 -5.37
N LEU A 283 19.12 4.22 -4.45
CA LEU A 283 17.83 4.17 -3.77
C LEU A 283 17.80 5.19 -2.63
N ALA A 284 16.76 6.02 -2.58
CA ALA A 284 16.58 7.07 -1.59
C ALA A 284 16.50 6.47 -0.17
N THR A 285 15.84 5.32 -0.02
CA THR A 285 15.76 4.62 1.27
C THR A 285 17.11 4.17 1.80
N ARG A 286 18.04 3.83 0.91
CA ARG A 286 19.43 3.53 1.28
C ARG A 286 20.18 4.77 1.74
N GLN A 287 19.97 5.91 1.09
CA GLN A 287 20.59 7.17 1.52
C GLN A 287 20.11 7.57 2.91
N ILE A 288 18.80 7.48 3.17
CA ILE A 288 18.22 7.75 4.50
C ILE A 288 18.85 6.86 5.58
N LEU A 289 19.05 5.57 5.31
CA LEU A 289 19.70 4.66 6.26
C LEU A 289 21.15 5.06 6.55
N ILE A 290 21.90 5.48 5.53
CA ILE A 290 23.28 5.97 5.70
C ILE A 290 23.27 7.24 6.55
N ASP A 291 22.37 8.18 6.26
CA ASP A 291 22.26 9.45 6.98
C ASP A 291 21.87 9.22 8.45
N LEU A 292 20.96 8.28 8.73
CA LEU A 292 20.57 7.90 10.10
C LEU A 292 21.69 7.21 10.89
N GLN A 293 22.58 6.46 10.22
CA GLN A 293 23.73 5.80 10.87
C GLN A 293 24.91 6.75 11.12
N ASN A 294 24.91 7.91 10.46
CA ASN A 294 25.92 8.96 10.61
C ASN A 294 25.51 10.07 11.60
N LEU A 295 24.32 9.96 12.21
CA LEU A 295 23.80 10.81 13.29
C LEU A 295 24.10 10.20 14.66
#